data_AF-A0A7X7E5E7-F1
#
_entry.id   AF-A0A7X7E5E7-F1
#
_cell.length_a   1.000
_cell.length_b   1.000
_cell.length_c   1.000
_cell.angle_alpha   90.00
_cell.angle_beta   90.00
_cell.angle_gamma   90.00
#
_symmetry.space_group_name_H-M   'P 1'
#
loop_
_entity.id
_entity.type
_entity.pdbx_description
1 polymer ?
#
loop_
_entity_poly.entity_id
_entity_poly.type
_entity_poly.pdbx_seq_one_letter_code
_entity_poly.pdbx_strand_id
1 'polypeptide(L)' 'MNSVINPDIKAIILDLDGVITSTAILHIRAWKQVFDEFLQKFAHHNNIPFKPLDPVFDYRTYIDGRPR' A
#
# COMPACT_ATOMS: atom_id res chain seq x y z
N MET A 1 -23.61 -13.86 19.24
CA MET A 1 -22.26 -13.41 18.82
C MET A 1 -21.52 -13.01 20.08
N ASN A 2 -20.65 -13.88 20.60
CA ASN A 2 -19.93 -13.63 21.85
C ASN A 2 -18.66 -12.84 21.53
N SER A 3 -18.60 -11.61 22.03
CA SER A 3 -17.38 -10.80 21.95
C SER A 3 -16.38 -11.34 22.97
N VAL A 4 -15.33 -12.00 22.48
CA VAL A 4 -14.18 -12.39 23.30
C VAL A 4 -13.31 -11.14 23.47
N ILE A 5 -13.65 -10.29 24.42
CA ILE A 5 -12.71 -9.29 24.91
C ILE A 5 -11.99 -9.92 26.11
N ASN A 6 -10.72 -10.25 25.93
CA ASN A 6 -9.88 -10.72 27.02
C ASN A 6 -9.79 -9.59 28.08
N PRO A 7 -10.20 -9.82 29.34
CA PRO A 7 -10.24 -8.80 30.39
C PRO A 7 -8.86 -8.19 30.74
N ASP A 8 -7.78 -8.78 30.24
CA ASP A 8 -6.40 -8.29 30.45
C ASP A 8 -5.93 -7.26 29.41
N ILE A 9 -6.68 -7.02 28.32
CA ILE A 9 -6.33 -5.99 27.34
C ILE A 9 -6.74 -4.61 27.87
N LYS A 10 -5.75 -3.76 28.16
CA LYS A 10 -5.96 -2.40 28.70
C LYS A 10 -6.03 -1.30 27.65
N ALA A 11 -5.45 -1.50 26.46
CA ALA A 11 -5.52 -0.56 25.34
C ALA A 11 -5.18 -1.25 24.01
N ILE A 12 -5.66 -0.66 22.90
CA ILE A 12 -5.31 -1.04 21.53
C ILE A 12 -4.97 0.24 20.78
N ILE A 13 -3.86 0.22 20.03
CA ILE A 13 -3.50 1.28 19.09
C ILE A 13 -3.76 0.74 17.69
N LEU A 14 -4.62 1.41 16.95
CA LEU A 14 -4.97 1.09 15.58
C LEU A 14 -4.43 2.19 14.67
N ASP A 15 -3.88 1.79 13.54
CA ASP A 15 -3.58 2.72 12.46
C ASP A 15 -4.90 3.24 11.85
N LEU A 16 -4.85 4.34 11.11
CA LEU A 16 -6.00 4.93 10.43
C LEU A 16 -6.13 4.40 9.01
N ASP A 17 -5.01 4.33 8.28
CA ASP A 17 -4.97 4.00 6.86
C ASP A 17 -5.16 2.50 6.63
N GLY A 18 -6.21 2.12 5.90
CA GLY A 18 -6.49 0.71 5.60
C GLY A 18 -6.99 -0.14 6.80
N VAL A 19 -6.99 0.40 8.02
CA VAL A 19 -7.48 -0.27 9.23
C VAL A 19 -8.85 0.29 9.64
N ILE A 20 -8.96 1.60 9.84
CA ILE A 20 -10.23 2.26 10.17
C ILE A 20 -10.88 2.88 8.92
N THR A 21 -10.07 3.29 7.95
CA THR A 21 -10.54 3.89 6.69
C THR A 21 -10.13 3.06 5.48
N SER A 22 -10.99 2.97 4.45
CA SER A 22 -10.67 2.27 3.19
C SER A 22 -9.74 3.08 2.27
N THR A 23 -8.83 3.88 2.83
CA THR A 23 -7.90 4.72 2.07
C THR A 23 -6.83 3.91 1.36
N ALA A 24 -6.54 2.68 1.79
CA ALA A 24 -5.55 1.81 1.15
C ALA A 24 -5.76 1.68 -0.37
N ILE A 25 -7.02 1.52 -0.82
CA ILE A 25 -7.34 1.42 -2.26
C ILE A 25 -7.04 2.74 -2.98
N LEU A 26 -7.33 3.87 -2.35
CA LEU A 26 -7.06 5.19 -2.93
C LEU A 26 -5.55 5.47 -2.99
N HIS A 27 -4.81 5.14 -1.93
CA HIS A 27 -3.36 5.24 -1.89
C HIS A 27 -2.70 4.38 -2.96
N ILE A 28 -3.13 3.13 -3.11
CA ILE A 28 -2.63 2.23 -4.16
C ILE A 28 -2.83 2.83 -5.55
N ARG A 29 -4.01 3.41 -5.83
CA ARG A 29 -4.31 4.04 -7.13
C ARG A 29 -3.42 5.26 -7.37
N ALA A 30 -3.26 6.12 -6.38
CA ALA A 30 -2.40 7.30 -6.48
C ALA A 30 -0.94 6.90 -6.75
N TRP A 31 -0.42 5.94 -6.00
CA TRP A 31 0.93 5.43 -6.18
C TRP A 31 1.13 4.76 -7.53
N LYS A 32 0.16 3.98 -8.00
CA LYS A 32 0.22 3.34 -9.32
C LYS A 32 0.34 4.37 -10.43
N GLN A 33 -0.43 5.45 -10.38
CA GLN A 33 -0.35 6.51 -11.40
C GLN A 33 1.07 7.12 -11.45
N VAL A 34 1.62 7.50 -10.30
CA VAL A 34 2.95 8.13 -10.23
C VAL A 34 4.06 7.16 -10.65
N PHE A 35 4.03 5.92 -10.15
CA PHE A 35 5.07 4.93 -10.45
C PHE A 35 5.00 4.42 -11.89
N ASP A 36 3.83 4.23 -12.47
CA ASP A 36 3.73 3.77 -13.87
C ASP A 36 4.34 4.81 -14.82
N GLU A 37 4.10 6.11 -14.59
CA GLU A 37 4.72 7.18 -15.37
C GLU A 37 6.25 7.17 -15.25
N PHE A 38 6.77 6.98 -14.04
CA PHE A 38 8.21 6.85 -13.80
C PHE A 38 8.80 5.61 -14.48
N LEU A 39 8.16 4.45 -14.30
CA LEU A 39 8.61 3.16 -14.83
C LEU A 39 8.61 3.13 -16.35
N GLN A 40 7.67 3.82 -17.01
CA GLN A 40 7.68 4.00 -18.46
C GLN A 40 8.92 4.76 -18.93
N LYS A 41 9.23 5.91 -18.30
CA LYS A 41 10.41 6.71 -18.63
C LYS A 41 11.71 5.93 -18.37
N PHE A 42 11.75 5.22 -17.25
CA PHE A 42 12.89 4.38 -16.88
C PHE A 42 13.10 3.24 -17.87
N ALA A 43 12.04 2.52 -18.25
CA ALA A 43 12.09 1.42 -19.20
C ALA A 43 12.58 1.87 -20.57
N HIS A 44 12.05 3.00 -21.05
CA HIS A 44 12.50 3.62 -22.30
C HIS A 44 13.97 4.02 -22.26
N HIS A 45 14.43 4.66 -21.17
CA HIS A 45 15.82 5.11 -21.05
C HIS A 45 16.82 3.94 -20.98
N ASN A 46 16.45 2.86 -20.30
CA ASN A 46 17.33 1.71 -20.07
C ASN A 46 17.15 0.59 -21.11
N ASN A 47 16.28 0.80 -22.11
CA ASN A 47 15.97 -0.18 -23.15
C ASN A 47 15.55 -1.55 -22.59
N ILE A 48 14.77 -1.54 -21.49
CA ILE A 48 14.20 -2.73 -20.86
C ILE A 48 12.68 -2.75 -21.04
N PRO A 49 12.01 -3.92 -20.96
CA PRO A 49 10.56 -3.98 -21.01
C PRO A 49 9.90 -3.17 -19.90
N PHE A 50 8.89 -2.37 -20.26
CA PHE A 50 8.05 -1.71 -19.27
C PHE A 50 7.27 -2.75 -18.47
N LYS A 51 7.35 -2.66 -17.14
CA LYS A 51 6.53 -3.42 -16.20
C LYS A 51 5.77 -2.42 -15.32
N PRO A 52 4.43 -2.39 -15.36
CA PRO A 52 3.64 -1.53 -14.49
C PRO A 52 3.75 -1.99 -13.02
N LEU A 53 3.52 -1.05 -12.09
CA LEU A 53 3.41 -1.35 -10.67
C LEU A 53 2.23 -2.31 -10.43
N ASP A 54 2.50 -3.43 -9.77
CA ASP A 54 1.49 -4.33 -9.26
C ASP A 54 0.83 -3.70 -8.01
N PRO A 55 -0.48 -3.38 -8.05
CA PRO A 55 -1.15 -2.68 -6.97
C PRO A 55 -1.27 -3.49 -5.67
N VAL A 56 -1.02 -4.80 -5.71
CA VAL A 56 -1.12 -5.70 -4.55
C VAL A 56 0.26 -6.13 -4.11
N PHE A 57 1.03 -6.75 -5.00
CA PHE A 57 2.33 -7.32 -4.67
C PHE A 57 3.39 -6.23 -4.45
N ASP A 58 3.55 -5.30 -5.39
CA ASP A 58 4.58 -4.26 -5.28
C ASP A 58 4.22 -3.24 -4.19
N TYR A 59 2.93 -2.90 -4.06
CA TYR A 59 2.48 -2.01 -2.99
C TYR A 59 2.78 -2.60 -1.61
N ARG A 60 2.39 -3.85 -1.35
CA ARG A 60 2.62 -4.50 -0.04
C ARG A 60 4.10 -4.72 0.24
N THR A 61 4.90 -4.99 -0.78
CA THR A 61 6.32 -5.34 -0.61
C THR A 61 7.22 -4.10 -0.45
N TYR A 62 6.91 -3.02 -1.18
CA TYR A 62 7.84 -1.88 -1.30
C TYR A 62 7.30 -0.56 -0.75
N ILE A 63 5.98 -0.38 -0.66
CA ILE A 63 5.34 0.91 -0.36
C ILE A 63 4.67 0.89 1.02
N ASP A 64 3.94 -0.19 1.34
CA ASP A 64 3.18 -0.32 2.57
C ASP A 64 4.10 -0.31 3.81
N GLY A 65 3.72 0.44 4.85
CA GLY A 65 4.47 0.56 6.11
C GLY A 65 5.79 1.34 6.06
N ARG A 66 6.18 1.92 4.91
CA ARG A 66 7.35 2.82 4.83
C ARG A 66 7.01 4.21 5.41
N PRO A 67 7.90 4.82 6.22
CA PRO A 67 7.75 6.22 6.63
C PRO A 67 7.65 7.11 5.39
N ARG A 68 6.67 8.00 5.38
CA ARG A 68 6.42 8.96 4.29
C ARG A 68 7.05 10.31 4.65
#